data_AF-A0A7C2JWF1-F1
#
_entry.id   AF-A0A7C2JWF1-F1
#
_cell.length_a   1.000
_cell.length_b   1.000
_cell.length_c   1.000
_cell.angle_alpha   90.00
_cell.angle_beta   90.00
_cell.angle_gamma   90.00
#
_symmetry.space_group_name_H-M   'P 1'
#
loop_
_entity.id
_entity.type
_entity.pdbx_description
1 polymer ?
#
loop_
_entity_poly.entity_id
_entity_poly.type
_entity_poly.pdbx_seq_one_letter_code
_entity_poly.pdbx_strand_id
1 'polypeptide(L)'
;MARSTPVRHKRAAGAKRQPAASAKKQPAASRRWPTIEAFLDAEEGNITLGSIDYSPALGYTAVASDQHNMLVVLVRRSGETLHQLLDRLERALGPAIEDQIFVDEINDPS
;
A
#
# COMPACT_ATOMS: atom_id res chain seq x y z
N MET A 1 23.22 74.16 8.25
CA MET A 1 24.06 73.14 8.93
C MET A 1 23.19 72.36 9.90
N ALA A 2 23.33 71.07 10.17
CA ALA A 2 23.43 69.86 9.35
C ALA A 2 23.12 68.68 10.31
N ARG A 3 22.27 67.74 9.86
CA ARG A 3 21.87 66.39 10.35
C ARG A 3 22.57 65.76 11.56
N SER A 4 21.79 65.02 12.39
CA SER A 4 22.12 63.73 13.08
C SER A 4 20.90 63.29 13.93
N THR A 5 20.36 62.07 14.01
CA THR A 5 20.67 60.73 13.48
C THR A 5 19.41 59.85 13.68
N PRO A 6 19.01 58.96 12.75
CA PRO A 6 18.00 57.94 13.02
C PRO A 6 18.62 56.66 13.61
N VAL A 7 18.00 56.10 14.66
CA VAL A 7 18.37 54.80 15.21
C VAL A 7 17.71 53.69 14.40
N ARG A 8 18.54 52.85 13.82
CA ARG A 8 18.23 51.67 13.02
C ARG A 8 17.77 50.52 13.92
N HIS A 9 16.55 50.02 13.73
CA HIS A 9 16.21 48.64 14.10
C HIS A 9 15.50 47.89 12.96
N LYS A 10 16.31 46.99 12.37
CA LYS A 10 16.02 45.64 11.85
C LYS A 10 14.96 45.43 10.75
N ARG A 11 15.53 45.26 9.54
CA ARG A 11 15.37 44.14 8.58
C ARG A 11 13.97 43.56 8.34
N ALA A 12 13.59 43.69 7.06
CA ALA A 12 12.62 42.91 6.33
C ALA A 12 12.64 41.41 6.61
N ALA A 13 11.44 40.82 6.66
CA ALA A 13 11.11 39.61 5.92
C ALA A 13 9.58 39.51 5.85
N GLY A 14 8.99 39.98 4.76
CA GLY A 14 7.62 39.65 4.41
C GLY A 14 7.52 38.14 4.23
N ALA A 15 6.98 37.45 5.23
CA ALA A 15 6.59 36.06 5.11
C ALA A 15 5.42 35.99 4.11
N LYS A 16 5.77 35.84 2.84
CA LYS A 16 4.81 35.43 1.80
C LYS A 16 4.29 34.07 2.23
N ARG A 17 3.07 34.05 2.79
CA ARG A 17 2.29 32.83 2.97
C ARG A 17 2.14 32.20 1.59
N GLN A 18 2.94 31.18 1.33
CA GLN A 18 2.74 30.34 0.16
C GLN A 18 1.39 29.65 0.35
N PRO A 19 0.44 29.76 -0.59
CA PRO A 19 -0.77 28.97 -0.52
C PRO A 19 -0.37 27.49 -0.58
N ALA A 20 -0.95 26.70 0.32
CA ALA A 20 -0.77 25.27 0.39
C ALA A 20 -0.85 24.69 -1.02
N ALA A 21 0.25 24.07 -1.45
CA ALA A 21 0.34 23.39 -2.72
C ALA A 21 -0.88 22.49 -2.83
N SER A 22 -1.79 22.84 -3.74
CA SER A 22 -2.95 22.04 -4.05
C SER A 22 -2.45 20.63 -4.32
N ALA A 23 -2.80 19.68 -3.45
CA ALA A 23 -2.57 18.27 -3.68
C ALA A 23 -3.21 17.96 -5.03
N LYS A 24 -2.39 17.92 -6.07
CA LYS A 24 -2.83 17.62 -7.42
C LYS A 24 -3.38 16.21 -7.34
N LYS A 25 -4.70 16.06 -7.38
CA LYS A 25 -5.35 14.78 -7.67
C LYS A 25 -4.73 14.29 -8.98
N GLN A 26 -3.79 13.35 -8.88
CA GLN A 26 -3.22 12.72 -10.05
C GLN A 26 -4.38 12.04 -10.79
N PRO A 27 -4.48 12.22 -12.12
CA PRO A 27 -5.49 11.51 -12.89
C PRO A 27 -5.26 10.01 -12.71
N ALA A 28 -6.35 9.26 -12.53
CA ALA A 28 -6.36 7.81 -12.34
C ALA A 28 -5.80 7.09 -13.59
N ALA A 29 -4.50 7.19 -13.82
CA ALA A 29 -3.77 6.27 -14.67
C ALA A 29 -3.90 4.91 -13.99
N SER A 30 -4.80 4.06 -14.51
CA SER A 30 -5.01 2.64 -14.20
C SER A 30 -4.06 2.08 -13.16
N ARG A 31 -4.35 2.40 -11.90
CA ARG A 31 -3.57 1.95 -10.74
C ARG A 31 -3.72 0.44 -10.72
N ARG A 32 -2.61 -0.29 -10.89
CA ARG A 32 -2.67 -1.75 -10.83
C ARG A 32 -2.80 -2.11 -9.36
N TRP A 33 -3.74 -2.99 -9.06
CA TRP A 33 -4.02 -3.50 -7.72
C TRP A 33 -4.38 -2.42 -6.67
N PRO A 34 -5.41 -1.59 -6.92
CA PRO A 34 -5.84 -0.57 -5.97
C PRO A 34 -6.23 -1.11 -4.59
N THR A 35 -6.76 -2.34 -4.49
CA THR A 35 -7.12 -2.94 -3.20
C THR A 35 -5.88 -3.30 -2.40
N ILE A 36 -4.88 -3.91 -3.03
CA ILE A 36 -3.58 -4.19 -2.41
C ILE A 36 -2.93 -2.89 -1.94
N GLU A 37 -2.91 -1.85 -2.78
CA GLU A 37 -2.34 -0.56 -2.40
C GLU A 37 -3.08 0.06 -1.21
N ALA A 38 -4.42 0.08 -1.22
CA ALA A 38 -5.21 0.61 -0.11
C ALA A 38 -5.00 -0.17 1.19
N PHE A 39 -4.85 -1.49 1.10
CA PHE A 39 -4.55 -2.35 2.25
C PHE A 39 -3.19 -2.02 2.86
N LEU A 40 -2.16 -1.78 2.05
CA LEU A 40 -0.84 -1.40 2.53
C LEU A 40 -0.82 0.03 3.08
N ASP A 41 -1.52 0.97 2.42
CA ASP A 41 -1.64 2.37 2.86
C ASP A 41 -2.36 2.50 4.21
N ALA A 42 -3.16 1.50 4.62
CA ALA A 42 -3.81 1.47 5.93
C ALA A 42 -2.83 1.13 7.07
N GLU A 43 -1.64 0.60 6.79
CA GLU A 43 -0.61 0.21 7.77
C GLU A 43 -1.07 -0.80 8.86
N GLU A 44 -2.19 -1.50 8.63
CA GLU A 44 -2.79 -2.44 9.59
C GLU A 44 -2.47 -3.92 9.32
N GLY A 45 -1.75 -4.21 8.24
CA GLY A 45 -1.45 -5.58 7.83
C GLY A 45 -0.16 -5.72 7.03
N ASN A 46 0.05 -6.91 6.47
CA ASN A 46 1.22 -7.25 5.67
C ASN A 46 0.82 -8.08 4.45
N ILE A 47 1.65 -7.99 3.41
CA ILE A 47 1.63 -8.89 2.26
C ILE A 47 3.00 -9.52 2.12
N THR A 48 3.05 -10.84 2.14
CA THR A 48 4.29 -11.62 2.03
C THR A 48 4.25 -12.50 0.79
N LEU A 49 5.35 -12.51 0.04
CA LEU A 49 5.57 -13.40 -1.10
C LEU A 49 6.78 -14.28 -0.80
N GLY A 50 6.65 -15.60 -0.93
CA GLY A 50 7.75 -16.49 -0.61
C GLY A 50 7.43 -17.97 -0.75
N SER A 51 8.47 -18.80 -0.66
CA SER A 51 8.29 -20.24 -0.52
C SER A 51 7.84 -20.55 0.91
N ILE A 52 6.98 -21.55 1.08
CA ILE A 52 6.68 -22.12 2.38
C ILE A 52 7.39 -23.48 2.42
N ASP A 53 8.45 -23.57 3.22
CA ASP A 53 9.36 -24.74 3.26
C ASP A 53 8.74 -25.99 3.91
N TYR A 54 7.42 -26.00 4.13
CA TYR A 54 6.70 -27.11 4.75
C TYR A 54 6.48 -28.29 3.79
N SER A 55 6.38 -28.04 2.48
CA SER A 55 6.25 -29.10 1.48
C SER A 55 6.87 -28.69 0.15
N PRO A 56 7.75 -29.50 -0.45
CA PRO A 56 8.30 -29.23 -1.79
C PRO A 56 7.24 -29.26 -2.91
N ALA A 57 6.03 -29.74 -2.62
CA ALA A 57 4.90 -29.69 -3.55
C ALA A 57 4.13 -28.35 -3.49
N LEU A 58 4.28 -27.58 -2.41
CA LEU A 58 3.70 -26.25 -2.31
C LEU A 58 4.62 -25.27 -3.03
N GLY A 59 4.08 -24.61 -4.05
CA GLY A 59 4.80 -23.58 -4.79
C GLY A 59 5.06 -22.33 -3.94
N TYR A 60 5.59 -21.28 -4.59
CA TYR A 60 5.61 -19.94 -4.00
C TYR A 60 4.19 -19.53 -3.60
N THR A 61 4.07 -18.76 -2.54
CA THR A 61 2.78 -18.32 -1.99
C THR A 61 2.70 -16.80 -1.95
N ALA A 62 1.47 -16.31 -1.96
CA ALA A 62 1.15 -14.93 -1.64
C ALA A 62 0.18 -14.92 -0.46
N VAL A 63 0.58 -14.24 0.61
CA VAL A 63 -0.20 -14.16 1.85
C VAL A 63 -0.49 -12.71 2.16
N ALA A 64 -1.77 -12.38 2.41
CA ALA A 64 -2.19 -11.14 3.02
C ALA A 64 -2.78 -11.44 4.40
N SER A 65 -2.32 -10.69 5.41
CA SER A 65 -2.77 -10.84 6.80
C SER A 65 -2.83 -9.51 7.52
N ASP A 66 -3.76 -9.37 8.45
CA ASP A 66 -3.83 -8.24 9.39
C ASP A 66 -3.30 -8.67 10.77
N GLN A 67 -3.52 -7.85 11.81
CA GLN A 67 -3.08 -8.14 13.18
C GLN A 67 -3.75 -9.38 13.81
N HIS A 68 -4.85 -9.85 13.25
CA HIS A 68 -5.74 -10.84 13.85
C HIS A 68 -5.92 -12.09 12.97
N ASN A 69 -5.90 -11.94 11.65
CA ASN A 69 -6.32 -12.97 10.70
C ASN A 69 -5.39 -13.09 9.50
N MET A 70 -5.27 -14.31 8.99
CA MET A 70 -4.81 -14.55 7.61
C MET A 70 -6.01 -14.39 6.68
N LEU A 71 -6.02 -13.31 5.92
CA LEU A 71 -7.15 -12.93 5.06
C LEU A 71 -7.17 -13.74 3.78
N VAL A 72 -6.00 -13.85 3.14
CA VAL A 72 -5.83 -14.53 1.86
C VAL A 72 -4.49 -15.26 1.87
N VAL A 73 -4.53 -16.55 1.56
CA VAL A 73 -3.36 -17.41 1.36
C VAL A 73 -3.53 -18.11 0.01
N LEU A 74 -2.72 -17.70 -0.96
CA LEU A 74 -2.73 -18.27 -2.32
C LEU A 74 -1.45 -19.04 -2.59
N VAL A 75 -1.59 -20.18 -3.27
CA VAL A 75 -0.47 -20.95 -3.82
C VAL A 75 -0.31 -20.57 -5.29
N ARG A 76 0.92 -20.27 -5.69
CA ARG A 76 1.27 -19.99 -7.08
C ARG A 76 1.12 -21.27 -7.89
N ARG A 77 0.29 -21.21 -8.93
CA ARG A 77 0.00 -22.35 -9.82
C ARG A 77 1.15 -22.59 -10.80
N SER A 78 1.25 -23.81 -11.31
CA SER A 78 2.22 -24.12 -12.36
C SER A 78 1.98 -23.26 -13.61
N GLY A 79 3.04 -22.62 -14.12
CA GLY A 79 2.96 -21.71 -15.27
C GLY A 79 2.37 -20.33 -14.98
N GLU A 80 1.90 -20.06 -13.76
CA GLU A 80 1.38 -18.76 -13.36
C GLU A 80 2.50 -17.73 -13.22
N THR A 81 2.32 -16.54 -13.81
CA THR A 81 3.25 -15.42 -13.63
C THR A 81 3.03 -14.72 -12.28
N LEU A 82 4.04 -14.01 -11.78
CA LEU A 82 3.88 -13.21 -10.57
C LEU A 82 2.72 -12.19 -10.68
N HIS A 83 2.54 -11.57 -11.86
CA HIS A 83 1.45 -10.63 -12.08
C HIS A 83 0.07 -11.29 -11.96
N GLN A 84 -0.09 -12.51 -12.48
CA GLN A 84 -1.33 -13.26 -12.36
C GLN A 84 -1.62 -13.68 -10.90
N LEU A 85 -0.58 -14.04 -10.14
CA LEU A 85 -0.73 -14.30 -8.70
C LEU A 85 -1.20 -13.04 -7.96
N LEU A 86 -0.61 -11.87 -8.27
CA LEU A 86 -1.00 -10.59 -7.69
C LEU A 86 -2.40 -10.14 -8.14
N ASP A 87 -2.80 -10.42 -9.39
CA ASP A 87 -4.16 -10.19 -9.87
C ASP A 87 -5.19 -11.03 -9.11
N ARG A 88 -4.84 -12.27 -8.73
CA ARG A 88 -5.69 -13.11 -7.89
C ARG A 88 -5.76 -12.60 -6.46
N LEU A 89 -4.62 -12.20 -5.90
CA LEU A 89 -4.56 -11.60 -4.57
C LEU A 89 -5.45 -10.35 -4.51
N GLU A 90 -5.33 -9.45 -5.47
CA GLU A 90 -6.16 -8.24 -5.59
C GLU A 90 -7.66 -8.56 -5.58
N ARG A 91 -8.07 -9.60 -6.31
CA ARG A 91 -9.47 -10.01 -6.42
C ARG A 91 -9.99 -10.66 -5.13
N ALA A 92 -9.15 -11.43 -4.44
CA ALA A 92 -9.53 -12.13 -3.21
C ALA A 92 -9.52 -11.21 -1.98
N LEU A 93 -8.65 -10.19 -1.96
CA LEU A 93 -8.43 -9.35 -0.79
C LEU A 93 -9.65 -8.45 -0.47
N GLY A 94 -10.33 -7.92 -1.48
CA GLY A 94 -11.52 -7.07 -1.28
C GLY A 94 -12.62 -7.78 -0.46
N PRO A 95 -13.12 -8.94 -0.94
CA PRO A 95 -14.10 -9.73 -0.19
C PRO A 95 -13.60 -10.20 1.19
N ALA A 96 -12.30 -10.48 1.34
CA ALA A 96 -11.74 -10.86 2.63
C ALA A 96 -11.81 -9.72 3.66
N ILE A 97 -11.60 -8.48 3.23
CA ILE A 97 -11.70 -7.29 4.08
C ILE A 97 -13.17 -6.94 4.36
N GLU A 98 -13.98 -6.80 3.31
CA GLU A 98 -15.35 -6.25 3.40
C GLU A 98 -16.36 -7.26 3.94
N ASP A 99 -16.29 -8.50 3.44
CA ASP A 99 -17.30 -9.54 3.69
C ASP A 99 -16.79 -10.65 4.62
N GLN A 100 -15.53 -10.56 5.07
CA GLN A 100 -14.86 -11.57 5.90
C GLN A 100 -14.83 -12.95 5.21
N ILE A 101 -14.73 -12.97 3.88
CA ILE A 101 -14.61 -14.20 3.08
C ILE A 101 -13.13 -14.51 2.87
N PHE A 102 -12.56 -15.33 3.76
CA PHE A 102 -11.15 -15.70 3.70
C PHE A 102 -10.87 -16.80 2.67
N VAL A 103 -9.67 -16.77 2.08
CA VAL A 103 -9.21 -17.78 1.12
C VAL A 103 -7.95 -18.44 1.67
N ASP A 104 -7.93 -19.77 1.73
CA ASP A 104 -6.76 -20.53 2.16
C ASP A 104 -6.52 -21.74 1.25
N GLU A 105 -5.75 -21.55 0.19
CA GLU A 105 -5.44 -22.62 -0.78
C GLU A 105 -4.44 -23.65 -0.24
N ILE A 106 -3.81 -23.43 0.92
CA ILE A 106 -2.93 -24.44 1.53
C ILE A 106 -3.75 -25.53 2.20
N ASN A 107 -4.84 -25.14 2.85
CA ASN A 107 -5.71 -26.04 3.61
C ASN A 107 -7.01 -26.43 2.88
N ASP A 108 -7.23 -25.91 1.67
CA ASP A 108 -8.36 -26.30 0.83
C ASP A 108 -8.14 -27.72 0.26
N PRO A 109 -9.00 -28.71 0.57
CA PRO A 109 -8.85 -30.10 0.11
C PRO A 109 -9.21 -30.32 -1.38
N SER A 110 -9.21 -29.26 -2.19
CA SER A 110 -9.56 -29.26 -3.62
C SER A 110 -8.74 -30.21 -4.49
#